data_AF-A0A382KCD5-F1
#
_entry.id   AF-A0A382KCD5-F1
#
_cell.length_a   1.000
_cell.length_b   1.000
_cell.length_c   1.000
_cell.angle_alpha   90.00
_cell.angle_beta   90.00
_cell.angle_gamma   90.00
#
_symmetry.space_group_name_H-M   'P 1'
#
loop_
_entity.id
_entity.type
_entity.pdbx_description
1 polymer ?
#
loop_
_entity_poly.entity_id
_entity_poly.type
_entity_poly.pdbx_seq_one_letter_code
_entity_poly.pdbx_strand_id
1 'polypeptide(L)'
;MTDPILLTDEQMREFIVNGYLVFTPTVPEGTHETCYRKLNEIIDSEANPGNNVLPRVPEMRHILNSPEVRGALISVLGPDYLEHPHRYCHPLKPADESMSPEEAEKRLQKNCHQDGYTPLGHPRQHYL
;
A
#
# COMPACT_ATOMS: atom_id res chain seq x y z
N MET A 1 -2.50 -18.74 12.89
CA MET A 1 -2.51 -17.91 11.67
C MET A 1 -2.98 -18.82 10.55
N THR A 2 -3.82 -18.32 9.65
CA THR A 2 -4.26 -19.06 8.47
C THR A 2 -3.10 -19.23 7.48
N ASP A 3 -3.07 -20.36 6.78
CA ASP A 3 -2.04 -20.66 5.80
C ASP A 3 -2.11 -19.70 4.60
N PRO A 4 -0.97 -19.30 4.02
CA PRO A 4 -0.96 -18.40 2.87
C PRO A 4 -1.57 -19.05 1.62
N ILE A 5 -2.29 -18.28 0.82
CA ILE A 5 -2.85 -18.70 -0.46
C ILE A 5 -1.96 -18.15 -1.58
N LEU A 6 -1.13 -19.02 -2.16
CA LEU A 6 -0.18 -18.64 -3.22
C LEU A 6 -0.90 -18.21 -4.50
N LEU A 7 -0.22 -17.41 -5.31
CA LEU A 7 -0.71 -17.01 -6.63
C LEU A 7 -0.78 -18.22 -7.55
N THR A 8 -1.81 -18.25 -8.38
CA THR A 8 -1.90 -19.16 -9.52
C THR A 8 -0.93 -18.76 -10.62
N ASP A 9 -0.64 -19.69 -11.54
CA ASP A 9 0.22 -19.41 -12.71
C ASP A 9 -0.31 -18.24 -13.56
N GLU A 10 -1.64 -18.11 -13.66
CA GLU A 10 -2.28 -17.02 -14.37
C GLU A 10 -2.00 -15.67 -13.69
N GLN A 11 -2.19 -15.60 -12.38
CA GLN A 11 -1.92 -14.38 -11.61
C GLN A 11 -0.42 -14.03 -11.63
N MET A 12 0.46 -15.04 -11.56
CA MET A 12 1.91 -14.81 -11.74
C MET A 12 2.21 -14.24 -13.12
N ARG A 13 1.57 -14.75 -14.18
CA ARG A 13 1.72 -14.22 -15.54
C ARG A 13 1.23 -12.77 -15.63
N GLU A 14 0.06 -12.46 -15.08
CA GLU A 14 -0.48 -11.10 -15.04
C GLU A 14 0.46 -10.13 -14.32
N PHE A 15 1.01 -10.53 -13.17
CA PHE A 15 1.98 -9.72 -12.43
C PHE A 15 3.25 -9.45 -13.25
N ILE A 16 3.80 -10.48 -13.90
CA ILE A 16 5.03 -10.35 -14.70
C ILE A 16 4.82 -9.41 -15.90
N VAL A 17 3.66 -9.51 -16.57
CA VAL A 17 3.37 -8.70 -17.77
C VAL A 17 3.01 -7.27 -17.43
N ASN A 18 2.21 -7.05 -16.38
CA ASN A 18 1.63 -5.74 -16.08
C ASN A 18 2.35 -5.00 -14.94
N GLY A 19 3.14 -5.70 -14.12
CA GLY A 19 3.81 -5.16 -12.94
C GLY A 19 2.90 -4.98 -11.71
N TYR A 20 1.64 -5.41 -11.77
CA TYR A 20 0.69 -5.32 -10.66
C TYR A 20 -0.37 -6.43 -10.70
N LEU A 21 -1.03 -6.63 -9.55
CA LEU A 21 -2.21 -7.48 -9.41
C LEU A 21 -3.26 -6.77 -8.58
N VAL A 22 -4.54 -7.03 -8.88
CA VAL A 22 -5.68 -6.51 -8.12
C VAL A 22 -6.52 -7.69 -7.64
N PHE A 23 -6.74 -7.76 -6.33
CA PHE A 23 -7.58 -8.78 -5.71
C PHE A 23 -8.17 -8.25 -4.40
N THR A 24 -9.23 -8.91 -3.93
CA THR A 24 -9.90 -8.57 -2.67
C THR A 24 -9.48 -9.58 -1.59
N PRO A 25 -8.76 -9.16 -0.55
CA PRO A 25 -8.38 -10.05 0.54
C PRO A 25 -9.56 -10.34 1.46
N THR A 26 -9.60 -11.56 2.01
CA THR A 26 -10.57 -11.91 3.04
C THR A 26 -10.09 -11.40 4.40
N VAL A 27 -10.80 -10.45 4.98
CA VAL A 27 -10.50 -9.85 6.29
C VAL A 27 -11.73 -9.86 7.19
N PRO A 28 -11.57 -9.76 8.54
CA PRO A 28 -12.69 -9.65 9.45
C PRO A 28 -13.63 -8.50 9.07
N GLU A 29 -14.93 -8.71 9.25
CA GLU A 29 -15.95 -7.70 9.02
C GLU A 29 -15.63 -6.41 9.80
N GLY A 30 -15.85 -5.26 9.17
CA GLY A 30 -15.56 -3.95 9.77
C GLY A 30 -14.10 -3.53 9.77
N THR A 31 -13.15 -4.36 9.29
CA THR A 31 -11.72 -4.00 9.19
C THR A 31 -11.54 -2.73 8.34
N HIS A 32 -12.14 -2.70 7.14
CA HIS A 32 -12.01 -1.57 6.23
C HIS A 32 -12.62 -0.28 6.82
N GLU A 33 -13.79 -0.38 7.44
CA GLU A 33 -14.46 0.76 8.07
C GLU A 33 -13.68 1.32 9.26
N THR A 34 -13.11 0.43 10.08
CA THR A 34 -12.26 0.82 11.21
C THR A 34 -10.99 1.53 10.73
N CYS A 35 -10.32 0.99 9.71
CA CYS A 35 -9.16 1.64 9.10
C CYS A 35 -9.51 3.01 8.54
N TYR A 36 -10.61 3.11 7.77
CA TYR A 36 -11.10 4.36 7.20
C TYR A 36 -11.35 5.41 8.29
N ARG A 37 -12.13 5.06 9.32
CA ARG A 37 -12.47 5.99 10.40
C ARG A 37 -11.22 6.50 11.12
N LYS A 38 -10.31 5.62 11.52
CA LYS A 38 -9.08 5.99 12.25
C LYS A 38 -8.12 6.83 11.40
N LEU A 39 -7.97 6.50 10.11
CA LEU A 39 -7.12 7.27 9.21
C LEU A 39 -7.67 8.69 9.05
N ASN A 40 -8.98 8.86 8.83
CA ASN A 40 -9.58 10.19 8.73
C ASN A 40 -9.47 10.97 10.04
N GLU A 41 -9.68 10.33 11.20
CA GLU A 41 -9.47 10.97 12.50
C GLU A 41 -8.05 11.54 12.64
N ILE A 42 -7.02 10.77 12.27
CA ILE A 42 -5.62 11.24 12.27
C ILE A 42 -5.41 12.38 11.28
N ILE A 43 -5.93 12.26 10.05
CA ILE A 43 -5.76 13.26 8.99
C ILE A 43 -6.43 14.60 9.36
N ASP A 44 -7.60 14.55 10.00
CA ASP A 44 -8.42 15.72 10.27
C ASP A 44 -8.04 16.43 11.58
N SER A 45 -7.49 15.71 12.56
CA SER A 45 -7.25 16.24 13.91
C SER A 45 -5.78 16.38 14.30
N GLU A 46 -4.85 15.78 13.55
CA GLU A 46 -3.43 15.73 13.92
C GLU A 46 -2.49 16.24 12.82
N ALA A 47 -1.23 16.47 13.18
CA ALA A 47 -0.16 16.63 12.20
C ALA A 47 0.14 15.29 11.50
N ASN A 48 0.75 15.35 10.31
CA ASN A 48 1.09 14.17 9.53
C ASN A 48 1.86 13.13 10.37
N PRO A 49 1.38 11.88 10.50
CA PRO A 49 1.99 10.85 11.35
C PRO A 49 3.32 10.31 10.79
N GLY A 50 3.74 10.73 9.60
CA GLY A 50 4.91 10.20 8.91
C GLY A 50 4.77 8.70 8.69
N ASN A 51 5.83 7.94 8.98
CA ASN A 51 5.85 6.48 8.83
C ASN A 51 5.02 5.71 9.87
N ASN A 52 4.43 6.40 10.85
CA ASN A 52 3.76 5.76 11.99
C ASN A 52 2.30 5.37 11.71
N VAL A 53 1.87 5.32 10.44
CA VAL A 53 0.50 4.96 10.06
C VAL A 53 0.11 3.57 10.60
N LEU A 54 0.95 2.54 10.37
CA LEU A 54 0.63 1.17 10.78
C LEU A 54 0.58 1.00 12.32
N PRO A 55 1.50 1.55 13.12
CA PRO A 55 1.36 1.59 14.57
C PRO A 55 0.08 2.29 15.06
N ARG A 56 -0.37 3.35 14.38
CA ARG A 56 -1.57 4.12 14.74
C ARG A 56 -2.87 3.44 14.30
N VAL A 57 -2.83 2.66 13.23
CA VAL A 57 -3.97 1.91 12.67
C VAL A 57 -3.60 0.42 12.56
N PRO A 58 -3.47 -0.29 13.71
CA PRO A 58 -2.99 -1.66 13.74
C PRO A 58 -3.90 -2.65 13.00
N GLU A 59 -5.18 -2.32 12.78
CA GLU A 59 -6.14 -3.13 12.03
C GLU A 59 -5.70 -3.37 10.57
N MET A 60 -4.88 -2.48 10.00
CA MET A 60 -4.26 -2.71 8.68
C MET A 60 -3.42 -3.99 8.65
N ARG A 61 -2.96 -4.49 9.80
CA ARG A 61 -2.30 -5.81 9.88
C ARG A 61 -3.23 -6.95 9.50
N HIS A 62 -4.55 -6.85 9.66
CA HIS A 62 -5.46 -7.89 9.19
C HIS A 62 -5.41 -8.03 7.66
N ILE A 63 -5.24 -6.92 6.96
CA ILE A 63 -5.07 -6.89 5.51
C ILE A 63 -3.69 -7.45 5.14
N LEU A 64 -2.62 -6.90 5.71
CA LEU A 64 -1.24 -7.34 5.40
C LEU A 64 -1.01 -8.82 5.71
N ASN A 65 -1.65 -9.34 6.75
CA ASN A 65 -1.54 -10.74 7.16
C ASN A 65 -2.65 -11.64 6.62
N SER A 66 -3.51 -11.16 5.73
CA SER A 66 -4.51 -12.03 5.11
C SER A 66 -3.82 -13.15 4.32
N PRO A 67 -4.43 -14.35 4.22
CA PRO A 67 -3.87 -15.45 3.44
C PRO A 67 -3.48 -15.08 2.02
N GLU A 68 -4.32 -14.27 1.35
CA GLU A 68 -4.14 -13.83 -0.03
C GLU A 68 -2.99 -12.85 -0.17
N VAL A 69 -2.90 -11.84 0.71
CA VAL A 69 -1.80 -10.86 0.66
C VAL A 69 -0.48 -11.53 1.00
N ARG A 70 -0.44 -12.35 2.05
CA ARG A 70 0.79 -13.08 2.42
C ARG A 70 1.22 -14.04 1.32
N GLY A 71 0.29 -14.79 0.74
CA GLY A 71 0.62 -15.72 -0.34
C GLY A 71 1.04 -15.02 -1.63
N ALA A 72 0.46 -13.86 -1.95
CA ALA A 72 0.92 -13.01 -3.05
C ALA A 72 2.37 -12.53 -2.84
N LEU A 73 2.68 -12.00 -1.65
CA LEU A 73 4.04 -11.56 -1.32
C LEU A 73 5.05 -12.72 -1.37
N ILE A 74 4.69 -13.88 -0.82
CA ILE A 74 5.56 -15.09 -0.87
C ILE A 74 5.80 -15.52 -2.32
N SER A 75 4.77 -15.51 -3.17
CA SER A 75 4.88 -15.95 -4.56
C SER A 75 5.83 -15.06 -5.38
N VAL A 76 5.85 -13.75 -5.10
CA VAL A 76 6.68 -12.78 -5.82
C VAL A 76 8.08 -12.63 -5.21
N LEU A 77 8.19 -12.59 -3.87
CA LEU A 77 9.41 -12.21 -3.14
C LEU A 77 10.12 -13.39 -2.47
N GLY A 78 9.45 -14.55 -2.34
CA GLY A 78 9.90 -15.67 -1.54
C GLY A 78 9.44 -15.61 -0.08
N PRO A 79 9.63 -16.70 0.69
CA PRO A 79 9.10 -16.84 2.05
C PRO A 79 9.74 -15.91 3.08
N ASP A 80 10.96 -15.43 2.83
CA ASP A 80 11.77 -14.64 3.78
C ASP A 80 11.70 -13.12 3.50
N TYR A 81 10.59 -12.64 2.93
CA TYR A 81 10.40 -11.21 2.70
C TYR A 81 10.31 -10.44 4.02
N LEU A 82 10.70 -9.16 3.97
CA LEU A 82 10.59 -8.24 5.10
C LEU A 82 9.67 -7.08 4.75
N GLU A 83 8.72 -6.78 5.63
CA GLU A 83 7.91 -5.57 5.53
C GLU A 83 8.76 -4.33 5.85
N HIS A 84 9.06 -3.54 4.82
CA HIS A 84 9.76 -2.28 5.02
C HIS A 84 8.90 -1.31 5.88
N PRO A 85 9.47 -0.60 6.87
CA PRO A 85 8.70 0.23 7.78
C PRO A 85 8.08 1.47 7.10
N HIS A 86 8.67 1.92 5.99
CA HIS A 86 8.22 3.11 5.28
C HIS A 86 6.78 2.98 4.78
N ARG A 87 5.91 3.85 5.28
CA ARG A 87 4.50 3.92 4.93
C ARG A 87 4.09 5.39 4.92
N TYR A 88 3.71 5.91 3.77
CA TYR A 88 3.22 7.27 3.68
C TYR A 88 1.72 7.25 3.42
N CYS A 89 0.94 7.94 4.27
CA CYS A 89 -0.47 8.16 4.00
C CYS A 89 -0.58 9.29 2.98
N HIS A 90 -1.19 9.02 1.82
CA HIS A 90 -1.46 10.01 0.78
C HIS A 90 -2.92 10.46 0.84
N PRO A 91 -3.31 11.37 1.77
CA PRO A 91 -4.67 11.87 1.82
C PRO A 91 -4.97 12.70 0.57
N LEU A 92 -6.01 12.31 -0.15
CA LEU A 92 -6.56 13.09 -1.25
C LEU A 92 -7.88 13.68 -0.78
N LYS A 93 -7.91 14.99 -0.58
CA LYS A 93 -9.17 15.70 -0.34
C LYS A 93 -9.98 15.74 -1.63
N PRO A 94 -11.32 15.65 -1.56
CA PRO A 94 -12.17 15.93 -2.70
C PRO A 94 -11.78 17.29 -3.31
N ALA A 95 -11.69 17.36 -4.64
CA ALA A 95 -11.49 18.62 -5.31
C ALA A 95 -12.83 19.37 -5.36
N ASP A 96 -12.81 20.67 -5.07
CA ASP A 96 -14.01 21.52 -5.14
C ASP A 96 -14.54 21.64 -6.58
N GLU A 97 -13.63 21.57 -7.56
CA GLU A 97 -13.93 21.59 -8.99
C GLU A 97 -13.20 20.46 -9.72
N SER A 98 -13.81 19.95 -10.80
CA SER A 98 -13.16 18.92 -11.62
C SER A 98 -12.01 19.53 -12.40
N MET A 99 -10.84 18.90 -12.31
CA MET A 99 -9.65 19.27 -13.07
C MET A 99 -9.88 19.06 -14.57
N SER A 100 -9.40 19.98 -15.41
CA SER A 100 -9.43 19.76 -16.86
C SER A 100 -8.51 18.59 -17.25
N PRO A 101 -8.76 17.92 -18.39
CA PRO A 101 -7.91 16.81 -18.84
C PRO A 101 -6.42 17.19 -18.97
N GLU A 102 -6.12 18.40 -19.42
CA GLU A 102 -4.74 18.88 -19.60
C GLU A 102 -4.04 19.11 -18.25
N GLU A 103 -4.74 19.66 -17.27
CA GLU A 103 -4.21 19.82 -15.91
C GLU A 103 -3.98 18.46 -15.24
N ALA A 104 -4.88 17.51 -15.46
CA ALA A 104 -4.76 16.14 -14.97
C ALA A 104 -3.52 15.45 -15.56
N GLU A 105 -3.29 15.61 -16.87
CA GLU A 105 -2.10 15.09 -17.53
C GLU A 105 -0.81 15.72 -16.99
N LYS A 106 -0.77 17.05 -16.86
CA LYS A 106 0.40 17.74 -16.28
C LYS A 106 0.68 17.29 -14.86
N ARG A 107 -0.36 17.12 -14.04
CA ARG A 107 -0.24 16.61 -12.67
C ARG A 107 0.25 15.16 -12.64
N LEU A 108 -0.23 14.32 -13.54
CA LEU A 108 0.23 12.95 -13.68
C LEU A 108 1.72 12.92 -14.03
N GLN A 109 2.12 13.59 -15.12
CA GLN A 109 3.52 13.65 -15.57
C GLN A 109 4.47 14.15 -14.47
N LYS A 110 4.05 15.14 -13.67
CA LYS A 110 4.84 15.67 -12.57
C LYS A 110 5.00 14.71 -11.40
N ASN A 111 4.02 13.84 -11.15
CA ASN A 111 3.99 12.95 -9.98
C ASN A 111 4.36 11.51 -10.31
N CYS A 112 4.49 11.14 -11.58
CA CYS A 112 5.00 9.83 -11.99
C CYS A 112 6.42 9.63 -11.45
N HIS A 113 6.60 8.60 -10.62
CA HIS A 113 7.88 8.20 -10.07
C HIS A 113 7.92 6.69 -9.89
N GLN A 114 9.12 6.17 -9.65
CA GLN A 114 9.35 4.78 -9.30
C GLN A 114 9.79 4.73 -7.83
N ASP A 115 9.00 4.06 -6.98
CA ASP A 115 9.26 3.95 -5.53
C ASP A 115 10.63 3.33 -5.22
N GLY A 116 11.06 2.38 -6.06
CA GLY A 116 12.32 1.67 -5.91
C GLY A 116 13.21 1.76 -7.14
N TYR A 117 14.20 2.66 -7.09
CA TYR A 117 15.43 2.55 -7.89
C TYR A 117 16.59 3.05 -7.03
N THR A 118 17.31 2.14 -6.37
CA THR A 118 18.66 2.49 -5.90
C THR A 118 19.66 1.72 -6.74
N PRO A 119 20.31 2.35 -7.74
CA PRO A 119 21.42 1.73 -8.46
C PRO A 119 22.71 1.66 -7.62
N LEU A 120 22.65 2.09 -6.35
CA LEU A 120 23.73 2.10 -5.38
C LEU A 120 23.25 1.47 -4.07
N GLY A 121 24.15 0.79 -3.36
CA GLY A 121 23.83 0.08 -2.12
C GLY A 121 23.15 0.96 -1.06
N HIS A 122 22.21 0.31 -0.37
CA HIS A 122 21.54 0.68 0.87
C HIS A 122 20.23 1.50 0.80
N PRO A 123 19.14 0.99 1.41
CA PRO A 123 17.91 1.75 1.63
C PRO A 123 18.20 2.97 2.52
N ARG A 124 17.68 4.13 2.13
CA ARG A 124 17.67 5.31 3.00
C ARG A 124 16.63 5.11 4.08
N GLN A 125 17.06 4.56 5.22
CA GLN A 125 16.25 4.57 6.43
C GLN A 125 16.43 5.94 7.10
N HIS A 126 15.34 6.68 7.23
CA HIS A 126 15.28 7.84 8.10
C HIS A 126 15.09 7.33 9.53
N TYR A 127 16.21 7.08 10.22
CA TYR A 127 16.19 7.00 11.68
C TYR A 127 16.10 8.43 12.23
N LEU A 128 15.10 8.69 13.07
CA LEU A 128 15.12 9.78 14.04
C LEU A 128 15.87 9.31 15.29
#